data_AF-A0A537MV62-F1
#
_entry.id   AF-A0A537MV62-F1
#
_cell.length_a   1.000
_cell.length_b   1.000
_cell.length_c   1.000
_cell.angle_alpha   90.00
_cell.angle_beta   90.00
_cell.angle_gamma   90.00
#
_symmetry.space_group_name_H-M   'P 1'
#
loop_
_entity.id
_entity.type
_entity.pdbx_description
1 polymer ?
#
loop_
_entity_poly.entity_id
_entity_poly.type
_entity_poly.pdbx_seq_one_letter_code
_entity_poly.pdbx_strand_id
1 'polypeptide(L)'
;MAAGKVRHVGDIAAMVVAETLDQARDAAEALVADYEPLAAVVTVAQALAPGAPLLHNEAPSNLMCHWLRGDAAAADSAFAKAAHVARLSIRSPRQIVHYMETRAAWSAYDRADDVVTVTFSSQGVQIPHRLMCERVL
;
A
#
# COMPACT_ATOMS: atom_id res chain seq x y z
N MET A 1 -1.15 0.24 11.79
CA MET A 1 -0.75 1.64 12.05
C MET A 1 0.73 1.77 11.80
N ALA A 2 1.20 2.94 11.33
CA ALA A 2 2.59 3.15 11.01
C ALA A 2 3.47 3.04 12.27
N ALA A 3 4.36 2.04 12.31
CA ALA A 3 5.36 1.92 13.37
C ALA A 3 6.63 2.69 12.99
N GLY A 4 7.01 3.66 13.82
CA GLY A 4 8.27 4.41 13.72
C GLY A 4 8.33 5.54 12.69
N LYS A 5 7.74 5.38 11.50
CA LYS A 5 7.67 6.43 10.46
C LYS A 5 6.47 6.27 9.54
N VAL A 6 5.92 7.40 9.08
CA VAL A 6 4.94 7.45 7.99
C VAL A 6 5.67 7.47 6.65
N ARG A 7 5.13 6.76 5.64
CA ARG A 7 5.81 6.57 4.35
C ARG A 7 5.18 7.33 3.19
N HIS A 8 3.95 7.80 3.37
CA HIS A 8 3.24 8.61 2.38
C HIS A 8 2.16 9.45 3.06
N VAL A 9 1.67 10.47 2.35
CA VAL A 9 0.48 11.22 2.76
C VAL A 9 -0.72 10.26 2.77
N GLY A 10 -1.42 10.18 3.91
CA GLY A 10 -2.54 9.26 4.14
C GLY A 10 -2.18 7.93 4.80
N ASP A 11 -0.93 7.74 5.24
CA ASP A 11 -0.56 6.60 6.09
C ASP A 11 -1.22 6.73 7.47
N ILE A 12 -1.68 5.62 8.05
CA ILE A 12 -2.52 5.66 9.28
C ILE A 12 -1.62 5.80 10.51
N ALA A 13 -1.63 7.00 11.11
CA ALA A 13 -0.86 7.33 12.31
C ALA A 13 -1.56 6.95 13.63
N ALA A 14 -2.88 7.12 13.70
CA ALA A 14 -3.68 6.84 14.90
C ALA A 14 -5.09 6.35 14.52
N MET A 15 -5.79 5.75 15.48
CA MET A 15 -7.19 5.34 15.36
C MET A 15 -7.93 5.79 16.63
N VAL A 16 -9.09 6.41 16.45
CA VAL A 16 -9.97 6.89 17.53
C VAL A 16 -11.16 5.96 17.64
N VAL A 17 -11.54 5.61 18.87
CA VAL A 17 -12.76 4.86 19.18
C VAL A 17 -13.58 5.74 20.13
N ALA A 18 -14.85 5.95 19.80
CA ALA A 18 -15.78 6.76 20.58
C ALA A 18 -17.20 6.19 20.46
N GLU A 19 -18.13 6.67 21.29
CA GLU A 19 -19.52 6.18 21.30
C GLU A 19 -20.32 6.69 20.10
N THR A 20 -19.97 7.87 19.58
CA THR A 20 -20.61 8.47 18.40
C THR A 20 -19.60 8.92 17.36
N LEU A 21 -20.06 9.05 16.12
CA LEU A 21 -19.24 9.53 15.01
C LEU A 21 -18.73 10.96 15.22
N ASP A 22 -19.55 11.83 15.80
CA ASP A 22 -19.17 13.23 16.02
C ASP A 22 -18.10 13.34 17.10
N GLN A 23 -18.22 12.57 18.19
CA GLN A 23 -17.15 12.44 19.19
C GLN A 23 -15.85 11.92 18.56
N ALA A 24 -15.93 10.92 17.68
CA ALA A 24 -14.76 10.37 17.01
C ALA A 24 -14.06 11.41 16.12
N ARG A 25 -14.83 12.24 15.41
CA ARG A 25 -14.32 13.33 14.57
C ARG A 25 -13.66 14.42 15.40
N ASP A 26 -14.34 14.90 16.45
CA ASP A 26 -13.81 15.93 17.33
C ASP A 26 -12.50 15.47 17.99
N ALA A 27 -12.46 14.23 18.48
CA ALA A 27 -11.26 13.66 19.08
C ALA A 27 -10.14 13.45 18.05
N ALA A 28 -10.46 13.11 16.80
CA ALA A 28 -9.46 12.98 15.74
C ALA A 28 -8.80 14.33 15.38
N GLU A 29 -9.57 15.41 15.33
CA GLU A 29 -9.06 16.77 15.10
C GLU A 29 -8.25 17.31 16.29
N ALA A 30 -8.52 16.82 17.50
CA ALA A 30 -7.76 17.18 18.69
C ALA A 30 -6.39 16.48 18.79
N LEU A 31 -6.12 15.45 17.98
CA LEU A 31 -4.84 14.76 17.98
C LEU A 31 -3.73 15.65 17.42
N VAL A 32 -2.68 15.84 18.22
CA VAL A 32 -1.46 16.52 17.79
C VAL A 32 -0.38 15.46 17.55
N ALA A 33 0.16 15.44 16.34
CA ALA A 33 1.29 14.60 15.98
C ALA A 33 2.51 15.48 15.66
N ASP A 34 3.62 15.18 16.31
CA ASP A 34 4.91 15.80 16.03
C ASP A 34 5.71 14.89 15.08
N TYR A 35 6.19 15.46 13.98
CA TYR A 35 6.89 14.74 12.92
C TYR A 35 8.22 15.40 12.65
N GLU A 36 9.28 14.60 12.59
CA GLU A 36 10.54 14.99 11.96
C GLU A 36 10.43 14.74 10.44
N PRO A 37 10.43 15.77 9.59
CA PRO A 37 10.29 15.57 8.15
C PRO A 37 11.50 14.85 7.56
N LEU A 38 11.24 13.81 6.77
CA LEU A 38 12.26 13.10 6.01
C LEU A 38 12.20 13.49 4.53
N ALA A 39 13.32 13.36 3.83
CA ALA A 39 13.38 13.61 2.39
C ALA A 39 12.42 12.68 1.62
N ALA A 40 11.48 13.28 0.88
CA ALA A 40 10.47 12.55 0.14
C ALA A 40 11.04 12.01 -1.19
N VAL A 41 10.68 10.76 -1.52
CA VAL A 41 10.98 10.10 -2.79
C VAL A 41 9.66 9.83 -3.50
N VAL A 42 9.41 10.53 -4.61
CA VAL A 42 8.07 10.55 -5.27
C VAL A 42 8.06 9.96 -6.67
N THR A 43 9.22 9.55 -7.18
CA THR A 43 9.36 8.87 -8.47
C THR A 43 10.23 7.63 -8.37
N VAL A 44 10.04 6.68 -9.28
CA VAL A 44 10.85 5.46 -9.36
C VAL A 44 12.33 5.80 -9.62
N ALA A 45 12.61 6.79 -10.48
CA ALA A 45 13.97 7.21 -10.78
C ALA A 45 14.69 7.78 -9.55
N GLN A 46 14.01 8.58 -8.72
CA GLN A 46 14.55 9.05 -7.45
C GLN A 46 14.81 7.89 -6.47
N ALA A 47 13.90 6.91 -6.41
CA ALA A 47 14.03 5.78 -5.49
C ALA A 47 15.25 4.89 -5.80
N LEU A 48 15.58 4.74 -7.09
CA LEU A 48 16.69 3.91 -7.58
C LEU A 48 18.01 4.67 -7.71
N ALA A 49 18.03 5.98 -7.44
CA ALA A 49 19.25 6.78 -7.53
C ALA A 49 20.26 6.37 -6.45
N PRO A 50 21.58 6.41 -6.73
CA PRO A 50 22.59 6.18 -5.72
C PRO A 50 22.41 7.13 -4.52
N GLY A 51 22.41 6.57 -3.31
CA GLY A 51 22.24 7.34 -2.07
C GLY A 51 20.80 7.82 -1.79
N ALA A 52 19.80 7.34 -2.55
CA ALA A 52 18.40 7.64 -2.26
C ALA A 52 18.01 7.21 -0.83
N PRO A 53 17.18 7.99 -0.12
CA PRO A 53 16.67 7.59 1.19
C PRO A 53 15.99 6.21 1.11
N LEU A 54 16.32 5.31 2.04
CA LEU A 54 15.70 3.99 2.11
C LEU A 54 14.33 4.06 2.79
N LEU A 55 13.30 3.64 2.07
CA LEU A 55 11.94 3.62 2.61
C LEU A 55 11.72 2.42 3.55
N HIS A 56 12.27 1.26 3.19
CA HIS A 56 12.19 0.02 3.95
C HIS A 56 13.59 -0.53 4.17
N ASN A 57 13.95 -0.82 5.43
CA ASN A 57 15.27 -1.33 5.76
C ASN A 57 15.49 -2.74 5.20
N GLU A 58 14.41 -3.49 5.01
CA GLU A 58 14.40 -4.86 4.50
C GLU A 58 14.55 -4.93 2.97
N ALA A 59 14.39 -3.80 2.26
CA ALA A 59 14.51 -3.70 0.82
C ALA A 59 15.70 -2.79 0.44
N PRO A 60 16.94 -3.28 0.57
CA PRO A 60 18.11 -2.52 0.16
C PRO A 60 17.97 -2.17 -1.32
N SER A 61 18.25 -0.92 -1.70
CA SER A 61 18.05 -0.30 -3.04
C SER A 61 16.66 0.24 -3.38
N ASN A 62 15.65 0.17 -2.49
CA ASN A 62 14.26 0.54 -2.79
C ASN A 62 13.62 -0.26 -3.95
N LEU A 63 14.26 -1.32 -4.43
CA LEU A 63 13.73 -2.21 -5.47
C LEU A 63 12.99 -3.37 -4.82
N MET A 64 11.65 -3.31 -4.86
CA MET A 64 10.81 -4.36 -4.26
C MET A 64 10.93 -5.70 -5.01
N CYS A 65 10.97 -5.65 -6.34
CA CYS A 65 10.97 -6.86 -7.17
C CYS A 65 11.58 -6.55 -8.54
N HIS A 66 12.44 -7.46 -9.01
CA HIS A 66 12.91 -7.51 -10.39
C HIS A 66 12.45 -8.83 -10.99
N TRP A 67 11.62 -8.76 -12.03
CA TRP A 67 11.00 -9.94 -12.62
C TRP A 67 11.08 -9.88 -14.14
N LEU A 68 11.45 -11.01 -14.74
CA LEU A 68 11.63 -11.19 -16.17
C LEU A 68 10.86 -12.44 -16.62
N ARG A 69 10.35 -12.41 -17.85
CA ARG A 69 9.73 -13.56 -18.51
C ARG A 69 10.00 -13.52 -20.01
N GLY A 70 10.31 -14.69 -20.57
CA GLY A 70 10.64 -14.86 -21.99
C GLY A 70 12.11 -15.21 -22.20
N ASP A 71 12.53 -15.19 -23.47
CA ASP A 71 13.91 -15.46 -23.88
C ASP A 71 14.58 -14.16 -24.34
N ALA A 72 15.43 -13.60 -23.47
CA ALA A 72 16.14 -12.36 -23.73
C ALA A 72 17.12 -12.48 -24.90
N ALA A 73 17.83 -13.61 -25.01
CA ALA A 73 18.82 -13.81 -26.07
C ALA A 73 18.16 -13.93 -27.44
N ALA A 74 17.03 -14.64 -27.53
CA ALA A 74 16.25 -14.71 -28.75
C ALA A 74 15.69 -13.34 -29.17
N ALA A 75 15.18 -12.56 -28.20
CA ALA A 75 14.71 -11.20 -28.45
C ALA A 75 15.84 -10.28 -28.96
N ASP A 76 17.00 -10.29 -28.31
CA ASP A 76 18.16 -9.47 -28.69
C ASP A 76 18.65 -9.83 -30.11
N SER A 77 18.72 -11.12 -30.43
CA SER A 77 19.07 -11.61 -31.76
C SER A 77 18.07 -11.16 -32.84
N ALA A 78 16.78 -11.16 -32.52
CA ALA A 78 15.73 -10.67 -33.42
C ALA A 78 15.85 -9.16 -33.66
N PHE A 79 16.07 -8.36 -32.60
CA PHE A 79 16.27 -6.91 -32.73
C PHE A 79 17.54 -6.57 -33.51
N ALA A 80 18.64 -7.30 -33.33
CA ALA A 80 19.89 -7.08 -34.05
C ALA A 80 19.79 -7.33 -35.57
N LYS A 81 18.84 -8.17 -35.99
CA LYS A 81 18.63 -8.55 -37.41
C LYS A 81 17.48 -7.79 -38.07
N ALA A 82 16.72 -7.01 -37.33
CA ALA A 82 15.53 -6.32 -37.84
C ALA A 82 15.93 -5.23 -38.85
N ALA A 83 15.23 -5.17 -39.99
CA ALA A 83 15.46 -4.13 -40.99
C ALA A 83 15.12 -2.72 -40.46
N HIS A 84 14.18 -2.64 -39.52
CA HIS A 84 13.77 -1.40 -38.87
C HIS A 84 13.47 -1.67 -37.38
N VAL A 85 13.87 -0.73 -36.53
CA VAL A 85 13.59 -0.75 -35.09
C VAL A 85 12.95 0.58 -34.70
N ALA A 86 11.79 0.52 -34.05
CA ALA A 86 11.13 1.68 -33.46
C ALA A 86 11.17 1.60 -31.93
N ARG A 87 11.39 2.74 -31.27
CA ARG A 87 11.41 2.84 -29.81
C ARG A 87 10.41 3.90 -29.37
N LEU A 88 9.56 3.54 -28.42
CA LEU A 88 8.61 4.45 -27.79
C LEU A 88 8.84 4.47 -26.28
N SER A 89 8.59 5.63 -25.68
CA SER A 89 8.48 5.79 -24.23
C SER A 89 7.04 6.16 -23.90
N ILE A 90 6.38 5.32 -23.09
CA ILE A 90 4.98 5.51 -22.72
C ILE A 90 4.90 5.56 -21.19
N ARG A 91 4.29 6.63 -20.68
CA ARG A 91 3.96 6.75 -19.25
C ARG A 91 2.49 6.44 -19.03
N SER A 92 2.21 5.30 -18.40
CA SER A 92 0.87 5.05 -17.85
C SER A 92 0.73 5.83 -16.53
N PRO A 93 -0.19 6.82 -16.44
CA PRO A 93 -0.36 7.58 -15.22
C PRO A 93 -0.93 6.69 -14.11
N ARG A 94 -0.68 7.08 -12.86
CA ARG A 94 -1.40 6.50 -11.73
C ARG A 94 -2.89 6.78 -11.90
N GLN A 95 -3.71 5.75 -11.74
CA GLN A 95 -5.16 5.83 -11.75
C GLN A 95 -5.68 5.27 -10.42
N ILE A 96 -6.92 5.61 -10.09
CA ILE A 96 -7.64 5.07 -8.94
C ILE A 96 -8.97 4.53 -9.43
N VAL A 97 -9.40 3.37 -8.92
CA VAL A 97 -10.63 2.70 -9.39
C VAL A 97 -11.89 3.49 -9.04
N HIS A 98 -11.85 4.29 -7.97
CA HIS A 98 -12.89 5.22 -7.57
C HIS A 98 -14.30 4.60 -7.46
N TYR A 99 -14.41 3.50 -6.69
CA TYR A 99 -15.71 2.91 -6.36
C TYR A 99 -16.63 3.94 -5.70
N MET A 100 -17.91 3.93 -6.08
CA MET A 100 -18.93 4.84 -5.51
C MET A 100 -19.15 4.59 -4.02
N GLU A 101 -19.08 3.34 -3.58
CA GLU A 101 -19.06 2.96 -2.16
C GLU A 101 -17.61 2.90 -1.67
N THR A 102 -17.31 3.63 -0.60
CA THR A 102 -15.99 3.63 0.03
C THR A 102 -15.76 2.37 0.85
N ARG A 103 -14.49 2.03 1.10
CA ARG A 103 -14.16 0.95 2.03
C ARG A 103 -14.65 1.25 3.44
N ALA A 104 -15.39 0.32 4.02
CA ALA A 104 -15.83 0.34 5.40
C ALA A 104 -15.83 -1.08 5.98
N ALA A 105 -15.75 -1.17 7.30
CA ALA A 105 -15.89 -2.41 8.04
C ALA A 105 -16.73 -2.17 9.29
N TRP A 106 -17.59 -3.12 9.60
CA TRP A 106 -18.38 -3.21 10.81
C TRP A 106 -18.07 -4.54 11.49
N SER A 107 -17.88 -4.51 12.80
CA SER A 107 -17.59 -5.72 13.58
C SER A 107 -18.52 -5.81 14.76
N ALA A 108 -19.04 -7.02 15.01
CA ALA A 108 -19.78 -7.36 16.21
C ALA A 108 -19.05 -8.50 16.93
N TYR A 109 -18.89 -8.38 18.24
CA TYR A 109 -18.37 -9.45 19.08
C TYR A 109 -19.49 -9.95 19.99
N ASP A 110 -19.81 -11.23 19.88
CA ASP A 110 -20.69 -11.93 20.80
C ASP A 110 -19.86 -12.58 21.90
N ARG A 111 -20.03 -12.08 23.13
CA ARG A 111 -19.31 -12.57 24.30
C ARG A 111 -19.82 -13.93 24.79
N ALA A 112 -21.08 -14.28 24.53
CA ALA A 112 -21.64 -15.55 25.00
C ALA A 112 -21.04 -16.73 24.24
N ASP A 113 -20.87 -16.58 22.93
CA ASP A 113 -20.37 -17.62 22.03
C ASP A 113 -18.88 -17.46 21.67
N ASP A 114 -18.24 -16.38 22.12
CA ASP A 114 -16.87 -15.98 21.76
C ASP A 114 -16.66 -15.88 20.24
N VAL A 115 -17.60 -15.23 19.57
CA VAL A 115 -17.63 -15.11 18.11
C VAL A 115 -17.50 -13.65 17.68
N VAL A 116 -16.57 -13.38 16.77
CA VAL A 116 -16.47 -12.09 16.06
C VAL A 116 -17.05 -12.24 14.66
N THR A 117 -18.05 -11.43 14.34
CA THR A 117 -18.59 -11.27 12.99
C THR A 117 -18.12 -9.95 12.40
N VAL A 118 -17.44 -10.00 11.25
CA VAL A 118 -16.95 -8.81 10.54
C VAL A 118 -17.61 -8.71 9.18
N THR A 119 -18.32 -7.61 8.94
CA THR A 119 -18.91 -7.24 7.65
C THR A 119 -18.08 -6.12 7.03
N PHE A 120 -17.55 -6.31 5.84
CA PHE A 120 -16.71 -5.31 5.17
C PHE A 120 -16.74 -5.48 3.66
N SER A 121 -16.45 -4.40 2.94
CA SER A 121 -16.38 -4.40 1.47
C SER A 121 -15.14 -5.18 0.99
N SER A 122 -15.33 -6.36 0.39
CA SER A 122 -14.21 -7.19 -0.11
C SER A 122 -14.56 -7.95 -1.40
N GLN A 123 -13.54 -8.21 -2.22
CA GLN A 123 -13.62 -9.07 -3.40
C GLN A 123 -13.21 -10.53 -3.10
N GLY A 124 -12.89 -10.85 -1.84
CA GLY A 124 -12.56 -12.20 -1.39
C GLY A 124 -12.46 -12.29 0.13
N VAL A 125 -13.06 -13.33 0.72
CA VAL A 125 -13.20 -13.45 2.18
C VAL A 125 -12.17 -14.38 2.82
N GLN A 126 -11.57 -15.30 2.06
CA GLN A 126 -10.70 -16.35 2.60
C GLN A 126 -9.38 -15.81 3.18
N ILE A 127 -8.72 -14.89 2.47
CA ILE A 127 -7.46 -14.29 2.95
C ILE A 127 -7.70 -13.42 4.19
N PRO A 128 -8.66 -12.48 4.21
CA PRO A 128 -8.96 -11.72 5.42
C PRO A 128 -9.35 -12.61 6.60
N HIS A 129 -10.20 -13.62 6.39
CA HIS A 129 -10.60 -14.55 7.45
C HIS A 129 -9.38 -15.23 8.09
N ARG A 130 -8.50 -15.81 7.26
CA ARG A 130 -7.25 -16.43 7.73
C ARG A 130 -6.38 -15.43 8.52
N LEU A 131 -6.20 -14.21 8.00
CA LEU A 131 -5.38 -13.20 8.66
C LEU A 131 -5.95 -12.74 10.01
N MET A 132 -7.28 -12.67 10.14
CA MET A 132 -7.94 -12.35 11.41
C MET A 132 -7.68 -13.45 12.45
N CYS A 133 -7.83 -14.71 12.08
CA CYS A 133 -7.55 -15.85 12.97
C CYS A 133 -6.06 -16.02 13.34
N GLU A 134 -5.13 -15.60 12.49
CA GLU A 134 -3.69 -15.79 12.74
C GLU A 134 -3.04 -14.61 13.49
N ARG A 135 -3.63 -13.41 13.42
CA ARG A 135 -2.96 -12.16 13.84
C ARG A 135 -3.75 -11.30 14.80
N VAL A 136 -5.04 -11.56 15.00
CA VAL A 136 -5.94 -10.68 15.78
C VAL A 136 -6.66 -11.46 16.86
N LEU A 137 -7.34 -12.55 16.48
CA LEU A 137 -7.95 -13.50 17.40
C LEU A 137 -6.89 -14.49 17.90
#